data_AF-A0AAN6G6Y8-F1
#
_entry.id   AF-A0AAN6G6Y8-F1
#
_cell.length_a   1.000
_cell.length_b   1.000
_cell.length_c   1.000
_cell.angle_alpha   90.00
_cell.angle_beta   90.00
_cell.angle_gamma   90.00
#
_symmetry.space_group_name_H-M   'P 1'
#
loop_
_entity.id
_entity.type
_entity.pdbx_description
1 polymer ?
#
loop_
_entity_poly.entity_id
_entity_poly.type
_entity_poly.pdbx_seq_one_letter_code
_entity_poly.pdbx_strand_id
1 'polypeptide(L)'
;MTLNLIKHANRLGLSRTFQPQLKLSARSLASATTIRPDVDTHPAEQTPYLLEELPAVTSGDPAAINALPAFVVSRERGFLPRFDPMPELPGQFSKLESLLQRMTINQVDGSTGLLGKGDFGPAVLEELSVSEQDSALAVKAAKDPQADARLLNALFRDYCFATSAYLLEPTDQAFRATGKYAPGRSVLPAQLAVPLCALAERLGHAPFMEYASSYALSNYRVKSDSFTSTSGKFHFDNMELIRAFEDAHGSEKGFILVHVHMLAHSGAVVSSVEDAMRAVECDDAAAFENALERLLLAFRRINETMETMWGKSNPADYLKFRSFIFGSGPKKMSAMFPEGVVYEGVADEPMAFPGESGANDSLIPALDNLTGLSAHFPSNELTSMLRNFRAFRPRSQRECLAMIEQRAKAIGVRSYAMERSKSARAKALYILLLDQNREFRDRHWRFTKTYIIARSQYTVATGGSPILRYLPHNLSVVLDVLDQSFGDFTALDRAELRNKAASEPAHHAITSAELLAAVEQAGSRAATQRRILDREVADLARAKADEAAEAGMGAVEEHRRGMLPDDYPTAAFDKLAAARAMKRGPVGCDGVG
;
A
#
# COMPACT_ATOMS: atom_id res chain seq x y z
N MET A 1 10.08 65.65 -28.92
CA MET A 1 10.34 64.27 -28.49
C MET A 1 9.17 63.82 -27.64
N THR A 2 8.32 62.99 -28.27
CA THR A 2 7.34 62.05 -27.69
C THR A 2 6.36 62.52 -26.59
N LEU A 3 5.17 62.93 -27.07
CA LEU A 3 3.80 62.73 -26.54
C LEU A 3 3.61 61.36 -25.83
N ASN A 4 2.68 61.04 -24.91
CA ASN A 4 1.37 61.55 -24.45
C ASN A 4 1.13 60.92 -23.04
N LEU A 5 0.58 61.60 -22.02
CA LEU A 5 -0.84 61.92 -21.75
C LEU A 5 -1.80 60.71 -21.58
N ILE A 6 -2.35 60.65 -20.36
CA ILE A 6 -3.68 60.17 -19.93
C ILE A 6 -3.87 58.66 -19.77
N LYS A 7 -4.12 58.24 -18.53
CA LYS A 7 -5.34 57.48 -18.16
C LYS A 7 -5.66 57.64 -16.67
N HIS A 8 -6.72 58.40 -16.41
CA HIS A 8 -7.46 58.39 -15.15
C HIS A 8 -8.31 57.12 -15.03
N ALA A 9 -8.35 56.61 -13.80
CA ALA A 9 -9.45 55.94 -13.11
C ALA A 9 -10.46 55.10 -13.91
N ASN A 10 -10.52 53.80 -13.58
CA ASN A 10 -11.77 53.22 -13.08
C ASN A 10 -11.49 52.12 -12.04
N ARG A 11 -11.77 52.45 -10.77
CA ARG A 11 -12.03 51.50 -9.70
C ARG A 11 -13.41 50.89 -9.97
N LEU A 12 -13.50 49.56 -10.04
CA LEU A 12 -14.70 48.81 -9.67
C LEU A 12 -14.24 47.55 -8.93
N GLY A 13 -14.81 47.37 -7.73
CA GLY A 13 -14.28 46.52 -6.67
C GLY A 13 -14.24 45.03 -7.00
N LEU A 14 -13.06 44.45 -6.81
CA LEU A 14 -12.93 43.04 -6.46
C LEU A 14 -12.74 42.97 -4.94
N SER A 15 -13.74 42.35 -4.31
CA SER A 15 -13.75 41.91 -2.93
C SER A 15 -12.39 41.31 -2.55
N ARG A 16 -11.91 41.63 -1.34
CA ARG A 16 -10.72 41.02 -0.72
C ARG A 16 -10.90 39.51 -0.68
N THR A 17 -10.41 38.82 -1.70
CA THR A 17 -10.25 37.37 -1.69
C THR A 17 -9.17 37.03 -0.67
N PHE A 18 -9.56 36.20 0.30
CA PHE A 18 -8.69 35.50 1.22
C PHE A 18 -7.49 34.93 0.44
N GLN A 19 -6.29 35.48 0.67
CA GLN A 19 -5.04 34.77 0.38
C GLN A 19 -4.58 34.14 1.69
N PRO A 20 -4.85 32.84 1.94
CA PRO A 20 -4.17 32.18 3.02
C PRO A 20 -2.72 31.98 2.58
N GLN A 21 -1.81 32.85 3.03
CA GLN A 21 -0.38 32.54 3.05
C GLN A 21 -0.15 31.43 4.09
N LEU A 22 -0.50 30.20 3.75
CA LEU A 22 -0.10 29.00 4.47
C LEU A 22 1.30 28.62 3.99
N LYS A 23 2.34 29.23 4.58
CA LYS A 23 3.69 28.66 4.51
C LYS A 23 3.73 27.41 5.39
N LEU A 24 3.20 26.30 4.90
CA LEU A 24 3.55 24.96 5.40
C LEU A 24 5.06 24.79 5.17
N SER A 25 5.82 24.32 6.17
CA SER A 25 7.27 24.22 5.99
C SER A 25 7.59 23.11 4.99
N ALA A 26 8.03 23.49 3.78
CA ALA A 26 8.43 22.56 2.73
C ALA A 26 9.51 21.54 3.17
N ARG A 27 10.26 21.86 4.24
CA ARG A 27 11.27 20.97 4.84
C ARG A 27 10.68 19.69 5.47
N SER A 28 9.46 19.73 6.00
CA SER A 28 8.79 18.57 6.60
C SER A 28 8.37 17.54 5.53
N LEU A 29 7.71 18.03 4.47
CA LEU A 29 7.12 17.19 3.41
C LEU A 29 8.15 16.71 2.36
N ALA A 30 9.20 17.49 2.07
CA ALA A 30 10.28 17.06 1.17
C ALA A 30 11.12 15.91 1.74
N SER A 31 11.20 15.78 3.08
CA SER A 31 11.95 14.70 3.73
C SER A 31 11.36 13.30 3.47
N ALA A 32 10.08 13.21 3.12
CA ALA A 32 9.41 11.94 2.77
C ALA A 32 10.01 11.24 1.53
N THR A 33 10.69 12.00 0.66
CA THR A 33 11.38 11.43 -0.52
C THR A 33 12.77 10.87 -0.21
N THR A 34 13.30 11.14 0.99
CA THR A 34 14.69 10.85 1.38
C THR A 34 14.83 10.36 2.82
N ILE A 35 13.76 9.81 3.42
CA ILE A 35 13.83 9.22 4.77
C ILE A 35 14.85 8.08 4.75
N ARG A 36 16.09 8.39 5.16
CA ARG A 36 17.02 7.38 5.64
C ARG A 36 16.46 6.90 6.97
N PRO A 37 16.25 5.58 7.16
CA PRO A 37 15.89 5.09 8.48
C PRO A 37 17.01 5.50 9.43
N ASP A 38 16.66 6.24 10.48
CA ASP A 38 17.57 6.50 11.59
C ASP A 38 17.80 5.15 12.27
N VAL A 39 18.85 4.47 11.84
CA VAL A 39 19.37 3.26 12.46
C VAL A 39 20.61 3.71 13.20
N ASP A 40 20.43 4.30 14.37
CA ASP A 40 21.39 4.26 15.47
C ASP A 40 20.89 5.17 16.60
N THR A 41 20.43 4.56 17.69
CA THR A 41 20.92 4.77 19.07
C THR A 41 19.86 4.38 20.11
N HIS A 42 20.36 3.68 21.14
CA HIS A 42 19.77 3.31 22.44
C HIS A 42 19.01 1.97 22.56
N PRO A 43 19.44 1.08 23.48
CA PRO A 43 18.54 0.06 24.04
C PRO A 43 17.58 0.81 24.99
N ALA A 44 16.56 1.44 24.41
CA ALA A 44 15.54 2.15 25.17
C ALA A 44 14.65 1.14 25.89
N GLU A 45 14.21 1.48 27.11
CA GLU A 45 13.05 0.83 27.75
C GLU A 45 12.00 0.51 26.69
N GLN A 46 11.59 -0.76 26.62
CA GLN A 46 10.64 -1.24 25.61
C GLN A 46 9.34 -0.45 25.77
N THR A 47 9.20 0.61 24.97
CA THR A 47 7.96 1.38 24.95
C THR A 47 6.88 0.46 24.41
N PRO A 48 5.74 0.29 25.11
CA PRO A 48 4.67 -0.56 24.63
C PRO A 48 4.19 -0.04 23.27
N TYR A 49 3.97 -0.96 22.33
CA TYR A 49 3.46 -0.65 21.00
C TYR A 49 2.04 -1.20 20.77
N LEU A 50 1.61 -2.13 21.62
CA LEU A 50 0.25 -2.66 21.62
C LEU A 50 -0.69 -1.65 22.26
N LEU A 51 -1.82 -1.41 21.60
CA LEU A 51 -2.84 -0.47 22.02
C LEU A 51 -3.23 -0.66 23.49
N GLU A 52 -3.51 -1.89 23.88
CA GLU A 52 -3.92 -2.29 25.24
C GLU A 52 -2.84 -2.08 26.31
N GLU A 53 -1.58 -1.87 25.91
CA GLU A 53 -0.45 -1.64 26.81
C GLU A 53 -0.03 -0.16 26.85
N LEU A 54 -0.62 0.70 26.01
CA LEU A 54 -0.28 2.13 26.00
C LEU A 54 -0.75 2.83 27.28
N PRO A 55 0.02 3.79 27.82
CA PRO A 55 -0.38 4.58 28.98
C PRO A 55 -1.75 5.26 28.83
N ALA A 56 -2.07 5.73 27.62
CA ALA A 56 -3.37 6.33 27.31
C ALA A 56 -4.54 5.36 27.52
N VAL A 57 -4.36 4.08 27.17
CA VAL A 57 -5.42 3.06 27.31
C VAL A 57 -5.47 2.50 28.73
N THR A 58 -4.32 2.23 29.32
CA THR A 58 -4.22 1.69 30.69
C THR A 58 -4.70 2.67 31.77
N SER A 59 -4.55 3.98 31.54
CA SER A 59 -5.12 5.03 32.41
C SER A 59 -6.62 5.27 32.19
N GLY A 60 -7.17 4.82 31.06
CA GLY A 60 -8.57 5.03 30.70
C GLY A 60 -8.92 6.47 30.31
N ASP A 61 -7.95 7.32 29.97
CA ASP A 61 -8.18 8.72 29.57
C ASP A 61 -8.80 8.80 28.15
N PRO A 62 -10.08 9.20 28.02
CA PRO A 62 -10.75 9.25 26.71
C PRO A 62 -10.11 10.25 25.74
N ALA A 63 -9.57 11.36 26.23
CA ALA A 63 -8.95 12.38 25.38
C ALA A 63 -7.62 11.87 24.83
N ALA A 64 -6.81 11.21 25.67
CA ALA A 64 -5.57 10.57 25.24
C ALA A 64 -5.83 9.43 24.25
N ILE A 65 -6.86 8.61 24.48
CA ILE A 65 -7.26 7.51 23.57
C ILE A 65 -7.74 8.06 22.22
N ASN A 66 -8.50 9.17 22.22
CA ASN A 66 -8.94 9.84 21.00
C ASN A 66 -7.77 10.41 20.19
N ALA A 67 -6.75 10.93 20.88
CA ALA A 67 -5.55 11.50 20.24
C ALA A 67 -4.60 10.45 19.62
N LEU A 68 -4.79 9.16 19.91
CA LEU A 68 -3.97 8.09 19.33
C LEU A 68 -4.19 7.98 17.80
N PRO A 69 -3.16 7.62 17.02
CA PRO A 69 -3.29 7.38 15.59
C PRO A 69 -4.39 6.35 15.22
N ALA A 70 -4.88 6.41 13.98
CA ALA A 70 -5.88 5.44 13.50
C ALA A 70 -5.36 3.99 13.49
N PHE A 71 -4.08 3.80 13.20
CA PHE A 71 -3.43 2.51 12.97
C PHE A 71 -2.53 2.03 14.12
N VAL A 72 -2.92 2.24 15.38
CA VAL A 72 -2.19 1.61 16.49
C VAL A 72 -2.41 0.10 16.46
N VAL A 73 -1.33 -0.65 16.58
CA VAL A 73 -1.35 -2.12 16.54
C VAL A 73 -2.00 -2.66 17.81
N SER A 74 -2.84 -3.68 17.71
CA SER A 74 -3.51 -4.31 18.86
C SER A 74 -3.65 -5.81 18.68
N ARG A 75 -3.85 -6.57 19.77
CA ARG A 75 -4.18 -8.00 19.65
C ARG A 75 -5.54 -8.26 19.01
N GLU A 76 -6.51 -7.38 19.22
CA GLU A 76 -7.87 -7.54 18.67
C GLU A 76 -7.91 -7.30 17.16
N ARG A 77 -7.41 -6.14 16.71
CA ARG A 77 -7.53 -5.69 15.31
C ARG A 77 -6.25 -5.87 14.49
N GLY A 78 -5.15 -6.25 15.12
CA GLY A 78 -3.86 -6.41 14.47
C GLY A 78 -3.40 -5.11 13.80
N PHE A 79 -3.33 -5.13 12.46
CA PHE A 79 -2.94 -3.99 11.63
C PHE A 79 -4.13 -3.23 11.00
N LEU A 80 -5.37 -3.65 11.26
CA LEU A 80 -6.58 -2.87 10.89
C LEU A 80 -6.68 -1.59 11.72
N PRO A 81 -7.39 -0.56 11.24
CA PRO A 81 -7.60 0.65 12.03
C PRO A 81 -8.38 0.35 13.32
N ARG A 82 -8.09 1.11 14.39
CA ARG A 82 -8.73 0.98 15.71
C ARG A 82 -10.25 1.12 15.69
N PHE A 83 -10.78 1.73 14.63
CA PHE A 83 -12.20 1.97 14.42
C PHE A 83 -12.58 1.58 13.00
N ASP A 84 -13.86 1.27 12.79
CA ASP A 84 -14.36 1.01 11.44
C ASP A 84 -14.36 2.31 10.62
N PRO A 85 -14.01 2.29 9.32
CA PRO A 85 -13.97 3.51 8.52
C PRO A 85 -15.31 4.22 8.45
N MET A 86 -15.27 5.56 8.35
CA MET A 86 -16.47 6.37 8.13
C MET A 86 -16.91 6.24 6.66
N PRO A 87 -18.14 5.74 6.40
CA PRO A 87 -18.62 5.51 5.04
C PRO A 87 -19.10 6.79 4.35
N GLU A 88 -19.61 7.76 5.10
CA GLU A 88 -20.16 9.01 4.57
C GLU A 88 -19.57 10.19 5.35
N LEU A 89 -19.10 11.21 4.63
CA LEU A 89 -18.57 12.42 5.27
C LEU A 89 -19.70 13.28 5.86
N PRO A 90 -19.44 14.05 6.94
CA PRO A 90 -20.39 15.03 7.46
C PRO A 90 -20.84 16.05 6.41
N GLY A 91 -22.07 16.54 6.50
CA GLY A 91 -22.70 17.38 5.46
C GLY A 91 -21.95 18.66 5.07
N GLN A 92 -21.09 19.19 5.94
CA GLN A 92 -20.19 20.31 5.61
C GLN A 92 -19.15 19.96 4.51
N PHE A 93 -18.91 18.68 4.25
CA PHE A 93 -18.06 18.15 3.17
C PHE A 93 -18.87 17.60 1.99
N SER A 94 -20.16 17.93 1.90
CA SER A 94 -21.09 17.39 0.89
C SER A 94 -20.63 17.56 -0.56
N LYS A 95 -19.89 18.62 -0.88
CA LYS A 95 -19.32 18.81 -2.22
C LYS A 95 -18.29 17.73 -2.57
N LEU A 96 -17.33 17.48 -1.66
CA LEU A 96 -16.32 16.43 -1.84
C LEU A 96 -16.99 15.05 -1.90
N GLU A 97 -17.94 14.79 -0.99
CA GLU A 97 -18.71 13.54 -0.98
C GLU A 97 -19.45 13.32 -2.31
N SER A 98 -20.18 14.32 -2.81
CA SER A 98 -20.91 14.22 -4.07
C SER A 98 -19.98 14.00 -5.27
N LEU A 99 -18.84 14.70 -5.31
CA LEU A 99 -17.85 14.55 -6.36
C LEU A 99 -17.26 13.13 -6.39
N LEU A 100 -16.96 12.56 -5.23
CA LEU A 100 -16.44 11.18 -5.10
C LEU A 100 -17.49 10.12 -5.40
N GLN A 101 -18.76 10.34 -5.05
CA GLN A 101 -19.86 9.42 -5.40
C GLN A 101 -20.04 9.33 -6.93
N ARG A 102 -19.97 10.47 -7.63
CA ARG A 102 -20.10 10.53 -9.10
C ARG A 102 -18.80 10.20 -9.85
N MET A 103 -17.71 9.90 -9.13
CA MET A 103 -16.36 9.79 -9.71
C MET A 103 -16.19 8.56 -10.60
N THR A 104 -16.69 7.39 -10.20
CA THR A 104 -16.35 6.10 -10.82
C THR A 104 -16.61 6.08 -12.32
N ILE A 105 -15.89 5.24 -13.06
CA ILE A 105 -16.14 5.03 -14.50
C ILE A 105 -17.57 4.52 -14.71
N ASN A 106 -17.96 3.49 -13.97
CA ASN A 106 -19.27 2.86 -14.01
C ASN A 106 -20.01 3.17 -12.69
N GLN A 107 -21.17 3.81 -12.79
CA GLN A 107 -22.02 4.14 -11.65
C GLN A 107 -22.95 2.98 -11.32
N VAL A 108 -23.44 2.96 -10.08
CA VAL A 108 -24.34 1.89 -9.58
C VAL A 108 -25.66 1.83 -10.36
N ASP A 109 -26.12 2.97 -10.89
CA ASP A 109 -27.33 3.07 -11.72
C ASP A 109 -27.10 2.65 -13.19
N GLY A 110 -25.89 2.21 -13.54
CA GLY A 110 -25.49 1.83 -14.89
C GLY A 110 -25.08 3.00 -15.79
N SER A 111 -25.12 4.25 -15.29
CA SER A 111 -24.64 5.41 -16.04
C SER A 111 -23.11 5.51 -16.02
N THR A 112 -22.54 6.26 -16.96
CA THR A 112 -21.11 6.58 -16.97
C THR A 112 -20.84 7.75 -16.03
N GLY A 113 -19.95 7.57 -15.06
CA GLY A 113 -19.55 8.63 -14.14
C GLY A 113 -18.46 9.55 -14.70
N LEU A 114 -17.91 10.41 -13.84
CA LEU A 114 -17.02 11.49 -14.25
C LEU A 114 -15.73 10.98 -14.88
N LEU A 115 -15.07 9.97 -14.30
CA LEU A 115 -13.83 9.42 -14.86
C LEU A 115 -14.06 8.76 -16.21
N GLY A 116 -15.20 8.09 -16.41
CA GLY A 116 -15.55 7.49 -17.69
C GLY A 116 -15.70 8.54 -18.79
N LYS A 117 -16.30 9.69 -18.47
CA LYS A 117 -16.51 10.83 -19.39
C LYS A 117 -15.30 11.74 -19.56
N GLY A 118 -14.29 11.63 -18.69
CA GLY A 118 -13.14 12.54 -18.66
C GLY A 118 -13.48 13.93 -18.11
N ASP A 119 -14.47 13.99 -17.21
CA ASP A 119 -15.03 15.21 -16.63
C ASP A 119 -14.63 15.43 -15.16
N PHE A 120 -13.86 14.52 -14.56
CA PHE A 120 -13.49 14.64 -13.15
C PHE A 120 -12.58 15.85 -12.90
N GLY A 121 -11.56 16.05 -13.75
CA GLY A 121 -10.70 17.23 -13.69
C GLY A 121 -11.46 18.56 -13.75
N PRO A 122 -12.30 18.79 -14.78
CA PRO A 122 -13.19 19.95 -14.86
C PRO A 122 -14.08 20.13 -13.63
N ALA A 123 -14.75 19.06 -13.16
CA ALA A 123 -15.63 19.11 -11.98
C ALA A 123 -14.87 19.54 -10.71
N VAL A 124 -13.64 19.06 -10.51
CA VAL A 124 -12.79 19.50 -9.37
C VAL A 124 -12.48 20.99 -9.45
N LEU A 125 -12.26 21.56 -10.63
CA LEU A 125 -11.97 22.99 -10.78
C LEU A 125 -13.21 23.89 -10.64
N GLU A 126 -14.38 23.36 -10.98
CA GLU A 126 -15.65 24.10 -10.94
C GLU A 126 -16.33 24.04 -9.58
N GLU A 127 -16.39 22.86 -8.96
CA GLU A 127 -17.24 22.60 -7.80
C GLU A 127 -16.52 22.84 -6.46
N LEU A 128 -15.20 22.61 -6.40
CA LEU A 128 -14.37 22.76 -5.20
C LEU A 128 -13.61 24.08 -5.19
N SER A 129 -13.47 24.66 -4.00
CA SER A 129 -12.80 25.95 -3.77
C SER A 129 -11.92 25.92 -2.53
N VAL A 130 -10.84 26.72 -2.53
CA VAL A 130 -10.01 26.99 -1.34
C VAL A 130 -10.70 28.08 -0.50
N SER A 131 -11.89 27.79 0.01
CA SER A 131 -12.67 28.70 0.85
C SER A 131 -12.98 28.08 2.21
N GLU A 132 -13.32 28.92 3.19
CA GLU A 132 -13.70 28.51 4.56
C GLU A 132 -14.94 27.59 4.60
N GLN A 133 -15.72 27.54 3.52
CA GLN A 133 -16.92 26.72 3.39
C GLN A 133 -16.66 25.40 2.67
N ASP A 134 -15.41 25.08 2.34
CA ASP A 134 -15.06 23.99 1.44
C ASP A 134 -13.71 23.37 1.81
N SER A 135 -12.69 23.41 0.95
CA SER A 135 -11.42 22.70 1.17
C SER A 135 -10.67 23.17 2.42
N ALA A 136 -10.90 24.40 2.91
CA ALA A 136 -10.30 24.86 4.15
C ALA A 136 -10.90 24.18 5.40
N LEU A 137 -12.08 23.56 5.32
CA LEU A 137 -12.67 22.77 6.41
C LEU A 137 -11.77 21.59 6.78
N ALA A 138 -11.21 20.90 5.79
CA ALA A 138 -10.29 19.79 6.02
C ALA A 138 -8.97 20.27 6.66
N VAL A 139 -8.48 21.44 6.25
CA VAL A 139 -7.31 22.09 6.90
C VAL A 139 -7.61 22.45 8.35
N LYS A 140 -8.80 22.99 8.63
CA LYS A 140 -9.24 23.30 9.99
C LYS A 140 -9.33 22.03 10.85
N ALA A 141 -9.92 20.96 10.32
CA ALA A 141 -9.97 19.66 10.99
C ALA A 141 -8.54 19.13 11.28
N ALA A 142 -7.63 19.18 10.31
CA ALA A 142 -6.26 18.73 10.48
C ALA A 142 -5.49 19.50 11.58
N LYS A 143 -5.83 20.78 11.79
CA LYS A 143 -5.21 21.65 12.82
C LYS A 143 -5.90 21.57 14.18
N ASP A 144 -7.10 21.01 14.26
CA ASP A 144 -7.83 20.90 15.50
C ASP A 144 -7.24 19.75 16.34
N PRO A 145 -6.65 20.03 17.51
CA PRO A 145 -6.10 18.99 18.38
C PRO A 145 -7.17 18.01 18.88
N GLN A 146 -8.44 18.39 18.85
CA GLN A 146 -9.59 17.59 19.29
C GLN A 146 -10.38 16.98 18.12
N ALA A 147 -9.89 17.09 16.88
CA ALA A 147 -10.55 16.49 15.74
C ALA A 147 -10.76 14.98 15.93
N ASP A 148 -11.93 14.50 15.51
CA ASP A 148 -12.23 13.07 15.46
C ASP A 148 -11.25 12.36 14.51
N ALA A 149 -10.48 11.42 15.07
CA ALA A 149 -9.51 10.62 14.32
C ALA A 149 -10.17 9.85 13.15
N ARG A 150 -11.43 9.43 13.30
CA ARG A 150 -12.19 8.75 12.24
C ARG A 150 -12.48 9.68 11.08
N LEU A 151 -12.88 10.92 11.37
CA LEU A 151 -13.09 11.95 10.35
C LEU A 151 -11.77 12.29 9.63
N LEU A 152 -10.67 12.49 10.35
CA LEU A 152 -9.37 12.78 9.74
C LEU A 152 -8.93 11.68 8.77
N ASN A 153 -9.11 10.41 9.17
CA ASN A 153 -8.77 9.27 8.34
C ASN A 153 -9.67 9.16 7.09
N ALA A 154 -10.97 9.46 7.23
CA ALA A 154 -11.91 9.47 6.12
C ALA A 154 -11.61 10.59 5.11
N LEU A 155 -11.33 11.80 5.61
CA LEU A 155 -10.91 12.92 4.76
C LEU A 155 -9.60 12.60 4.03
N PHE A 156 -8.62 12.02 4.71
CA PHE A 156 -7.36 11.65 4.07
C PHE A 156 -7.57 10.62 2.94
N ARG A 157 -8.33 9.54 3.21
CA ARG A 157 -8.74 8.58 2.16
C ARG A 157 -9.37 9.30 0.97
N ASP A 158 -10.37 10.12 1.22
CA ASP A 158 -11.18 10.76 0.19
C ASP A 158 -10.39 11.77 -0.66
N TYR A 159 -9.50 12.55 -0.04
CA TYR A 159 -8.57 13.42 -0.78
C TYR A 159 -7.51 12.64 -1.55
N CYS A 160 -7.07 11.47 -1.07
CA CYS A 160 -6.18 10.58 -1.83
C CYS A 160 -6.87 10.03 -3.10
N PHE A 161 -8.13 9.58 -2.99
CA PHE A 161 -8.93 9.14 -4.15
C PHE A 161 -9.11 10.27 -5.16
N ALA A 162 -9.53 11.47 -4.70
CA ALA A 162 -9.69 12.62 -5.58
C ALA A 162 -8.37 13.05 -6.25
N THR A 163 -7.26 13.03 -5.50
CA THR A 163 -5.93 13.37 -6.02
C THR A 163 -5.48 12.40 -7.09
N SER A 164 -5.60 11.10 -6.84
CA SER A 164 -5.21 10.08 -7.81
C SER A 164 -6.06 10.13 -9.07
N ALA A 165 -7.38 10.23 -8.91
CA ALA A 165 -8.32 10.42 -10.01
C ALA A 165 -8.01 11.66 -10.85
N TYR A 166 -7.73 12.80 -10.21
CA TYR A 166 -7.38 14.03 -10.91
C TYR A 166 -6.07 13.90 -11.69
N LEU A 167 -5.02 13.36 -11.08
CA LEU A 167 -3.70 13.33 -11.73
C LEU A 167 -3.65 12.31 -12.87
N LEU A 168 -4.33 11.17 -12.74
CA LEU A 168 -4.22 10.02 -13.64
C LEU A 168 -5.39 9.88 -14.62
N GLU A 169 -6.43 10.72 -14.57
CA GLU A 169 -7.54 10.69 -15.54
C GLU A 169 -7.06 10.74 -17.01
N PRO A 170 -6.12 11.60 -17.43
CA PRO A 170 -5.62 11.58 -18.80
C PRO A 170 -4.89 10.28 -19.15
N THR A 171 -4.15 9.73 -18.18
CA THR A 171 -3.42 8.46 -18.32
C THR A 171 -4.39 7.30 -18.55
N ASP A 172 -5.49 7.26 -17.79
CA ASP A 172 -6.55 6.27 -17.96
C ASP A 172 -7.31 6.42 -19.28
N GLN A 173 -7.70 7.64 -19.64
CA GLN A 173 -8.38 7.94 -20.90
C GLN A 173 -7.56 7.48 -22.11
N ALA A 174 -6.25 7.76 -22.11
CA ALA A 174 -5.32 7.27 -23.12
C ALA A 174 -5.25 5.74 -23.15
N PHE A 175 -5.16 5.10 -21.99
CA PHE A 175 -5.07 3.64 -21.89
C PHE A 175 -6.32 2.96 -22.41
N ARG A 176 -7.52 3.43 -22.04
CA ARG A 176 -8.79 2.89 -22.57
C ARG A 176 -8.94 3.10 -24.08
N ALA A 177 -8.42 4.21 -24.60
CA ALA A 177 -8.51 4.51 -26.03
C ALA A 177 -7.49 3.73 -26.88
N THR A 178 -6.29 3.44 -26.34
CA THR A 178 -5.15 3.00 -27.16
C THR A 178 -4.45 1.72 -26.67
N GLY A 179 -4.73 1.28 -25.45
CA GLY A 179 -3.98 0.24 -24.75
C GLY A 179 -2.59 0.69 -24.25
N LYS A 180 -2.25 1.97 -24.40
CA LYS A 180 -0.99 2.58 -23.94
C LYS A 180 -1.26 3.75 -23.00
N TYR A 181 -0.39 3.92 -22.00
CA TYR A 181 -0.49 5.01 -21.04
C TYR A 181 0.02 6.34 -21.61
N ALA A 182 -0.46 7.45 -21.07
CA ALA A 182 0.05 8.80 -21.33
C ALA A 182 0.56 9.46 -20.04
N PRO A 183 1.38 10.53 -20.13
CA PRO A 183 1.70 11.35 -18.97
C PRO A 183 0.43 11.86 -18.25
N GLY A 184 0.51 11.91 -16.91
CA GLY A 184 -0.55 12.47 -16.08
C GLY A 184 -0.46 13.98 -15.98
N ARG A 185 -1.38 14.60 -15.23
CA ARG A 185 -1.35 16.05 -14.97
C ARG A 185 -0.18 16.38 -14.04
N SER A 186 0.75 17.24 -14.47
CA SER A 186 1.93 17.61 -13.68
C SER A 186 1.66 18.60 -12.54
N VAL A 187 0.40 19.03 -12.35
CA VAL A 187 0.00 20.02 -11.35
C VAL A 187 -1.25 19.52 -10.64
N LEU A 188 -1.19 19.44 -9.31
CA LEU A 188 -2.34 19.20 -8.44
C LEU A 188 -2.89 20.55 -7.96
N PRO A 189 -4.16 20.89 -8.23
CA PRO A 189 -4.71 22.20 -7.91
C PRO A 189 -4.88 22.39 -6.40
N ALA A 190 -4.86 23.65 -5.96
CA ALA A 190 -4.81 24.00 -4.54
C ALA A 190 -5.99 23.45 -3.71
N GLN A 191 -7.18 23.31 -4.30
CA GLN A 191 -8.35 22.71 -3.63
C GLN A 191 -8.17 21.23 -3.25
N LEU A 192 -7.22 20.52 -3.87
CA LEU A 192 -6.85 19.16 -3.48
C LEU A 192 -5.51 19.16 -2.72
N ALA A 193 -4.51 19.89 -3.23
CA ALA A 193 -3.16 19.87 -2.69
C ALA A 193 -3.07 20.37 -1.24
N VAL A 194 -3.67 21.51 -0.93
CA VAL A 194 -3.61 22.15 0.40
C VAL A 194 -4.23 21.28 1.49
N PRO A 195 -5.50 20.81 1.38
CA PRO A 195 -6.09 19.95 2.41
C PRO A 195 -5.39 18.60 2.52
N LEU A 196 -5.00 17.97 1.40
CA LEU A 196 -4.29 16.69 1.44
C LEU A 196 -2.96 16.81 2.20
N CYS A 197 -2.17 17.84 1.95
CA CYS A 197 -0.90 18.04 2.64
C CYS A 197 -1.08 18.33 4.13
N ALA A 198 -2.10 19.10 4.51
CA ALA A 198 -2.41 19.35 5.91
C ALA A 198 -2.82 18.07 6.66
N LEU A 199 -3.65 17.22 6.04
CA LEU A 199 -4.05 15.93 6.58
C LEU A 199 -2.88 14.95 6.67
N ALA A 200 -2.06 14.89 5.62
CA ALA A 200 -0.87 14.04 5.56
C ALA A 200 0.12 14.39 6.69
N GLU A 201 0.39 15.68 6.90
CA GLU A 201 1.23 16.15 8.00
C GLU A 201 0.64 15.78 9.36
N ARG A 202 -0.66 16.00 9.57
CA ARG A 202 -1.35 15.65 10.83
C ARG A 202 -1.27 14.16 11.15
N LEU A 203 -1.41 13.30 10.14
CA LEU A 203 -1.46 11.86 10.31
C LEU A 203 -0.08 11.17 10.19
N GLY A 204 0.95 11.89 9.75
CA GLY A 204 2.29 11.34 9.52
C GLY A 204 2.37 10.44 8.28
N HIS A 205 1.61 10.78 7.25
CA HIS A 205 1.57 10.10 5.95
C HIS A 205 2.23 10.94 4.85
N ALA A 206 2.54 10.30 3.72
CA ALA A 206 2.82 11.03 2.48
C ALA A 206 1.50 11.59 1.90
N PRO A 207 1.49 12.78 1.27
CA PRO A 207 0.30 13.37 0.65
C PRO A 207 -0.01 12.71 -0.70
N PHE A 208 -0.18 11.39 -0.72
CA PHE A 208 -0.53 10.60 -1.88
C PHE A 208 -1.22 9.29 -1.47
N MET A 209 -1.90 8.65 -2.42
CA MET A 209 -2.58 7.37 -2.18
C MET A 209 -1.58 6.27 -1.81
N GLU A 210 -1.79 5.65 -0.65
CA GLU A 210 -1.08 4.48 -0.14
C GLU A 210 -2.04 3.40 0.40
N TYR A 211 -1.51 2.21 0.65
CA TYR A 211 -2.26 1.01 1.00
C TYR A 211 -3.17 1.13 2.25
N ALA A 212 -2.64 1.51 3.41
CA ALA A 212 -3.35 1.34 4.69
C ALA A 212 -4.41 2.43 4.94
N SER A 213 -3.98 3.69 4.91
CA SER A 213 -4.74 4.86 5.33
C SER A 213 -5.61 5.43 4.21
N SER A 214 -5.48 4.90 2.99
CA SER A 214 -6.35 5.28 1.88
C SER A 214 -6.94 4.08 1.13
N TYR A 215 -6.19 3.44 0.21
CA TYR A 215 -6.78 2.58 -0.81
C TYR A 215 -7.43 1.29 -0.26
N ALA A 216 -6.82 0.65 0.75
CA ALA A 216 -7.28 -0.64 1.27
C ALA A 216 -7.87 -0.56 2.69
N LEU A 217 -7.03 -0.41 3.73
CA LEU A 217 -7.46 -0.65 5.12
C LEU A 217 -8.34 0.46 5.71
N SER A 218 -8.60 1.53 4.95
CA SER A 218 -9.55 2.60 5.30
C SER A 218 -10.76 2.67 4.35
N ASN A 219 -10.84 1.76 3.38
CA ASN A 219 -11.82 1.81 2.30
C ASN A 219 -12.79 0.61 2.34
N TYR A 220 -13.41 0.40 3.49
CA TYR A 220 -14.44 -0.61 3.63
C TYR A 220 -15.55 -0.17 4.59
N ARG A 221 -16.77 -0.61 4.30
CA ARG A 221 -17.93 -0.54 5.19
C ARG A 221 -18.35 -1.97 5.55
N VAL A 222 -18.57 -2.21 6.83
CA VAL A 222 -19.17 -3.46 7.35
C VAL A 222 -20.70 -3.36 7.19
N LYS A 223 -21.32 -4.41 6.64
CA LYS A 223 -22.79 -4.46 6.43
C LYS A 223 -23.54 -4.81 7.72
N SER A 224 -23.00 -5.74 8.50
CA SER A 224 -23.61 -6.22 9.75
C SER A 224 -22.57 -6.61 10.78
N ASP A 225 -22.70 -6.10 12.01
CA ASP A 225 -21.86 -6.52 13.13
C ASP A 225 -22.15 -7.94 13.62
N SER A 226 -23.32 -8.51 13.29
CA SER A 226 -23.71 -9.86 13.69
C SER A 226 -23.32 -10.95 12.68
N PHE A 227 -22.53 -10.63 11.66
CA PHE A 227 -22.06 -11.60 10.67
C PHE A 227 -21.09 -12.60 11.31
N THR A 228 -21.36 -13.89 11.14
CA THR A 228 -20.56 -14.97 11.73
C THR A 228 -19.67 -15.64 10.69
N SER A 229 -18.36 -15.64 10.95
CA SER A 229 -17.37 -16.35 10.14
C SER A 229 -16.09 -16.60 10.95
N THR A 230 -15.15 -17.35 10.38
CA THR A 230 -13.83 -17.59 10.98
C THR A 230 -12.94 -16.33 11.02
N SER A 231 -13.27 -15.28 10.25
CA SER A 231 -12.64 -13.95 10.26
C SER A 231 -13.53 -12.88 10.92
N GLY A 232 -14.62 -13.30 11.57
CA GLY A 232 -15.58 -12.42 12.21
C GLY A 232 -16.30 -11.51 11.22
N LYS A 233 -16.55 -10.26 11.63
CA LYS A 233 -17.30 -9.27 10.83
C LYS A 233 -16.54 -8.72 9.62
N PHE A 234 -15.23 -8.93 9.53
CA PHE A 234 -14.39 -8.46 8.42
C PHE A 234 -14.26 -9.50 7.29
N HIS A 235 -15.18 -10.46 7.22
CA HIS A 235 -15.28 -11.38 6.10
C HIS A 235 -15.66 -10.64 4.81
N PHE A 236 -15.09 -11.05 3.67
CA PHE A 236 -15.32 -10.42 2.36
C PHE A 236 -16.80 -10.16 2.06
N ASP A 237 -17.66 -11.17 2.26
CA ASP A 237 -19.08 -11.07 1.91
C ASP A 237 -19.87 -10.07 2.79
N ASN A 238 -19.32 -9.72 3.97
CA ASN A 238 -19.87 -8.74 4.89
C ASN A 238 -19.32 -7.32 4.68
N MET A 239 -18.53 -7.09 3.63
CA MET A 239 -17.89 -5.80 3.35
C MET A 239 -18.28 -5.23 1.99
N GLU A 240 -18.22 -3.91 1.89
CA GLU A 240 -18.41 -3.10 0.69
C GLU A 240 -17.36 -2.00 0.62
N LEU A 241 -17.04 -1.53 -0.58
CA LEU A 241 -16.15 -0.37 -0.74
C LEU A 241 -16.87 0.92 -0.38
N ILE A 242 -16.10 1.88 0.13
CA ILE A 242 -16.59 3.25 0.35
C ILE A 242 -16.31 4.10 -0.90
N ARG A 243 -15.14 3.92 -1.51
CA ARG A 243 -14.68 4.56 -2.75
C ARG A 243 -14.13 3.53 -3.73
N ALA A 244 -14.29 3.81 -5.01
CA ALA A 244 -13.76 3.04 -6.13
C ALA A 244 -13.42 3.99 -7.29
N PHE A 245 -12.61 3.52 -8.24
CA PHE A 245 -12.33 4.24 -9.49
C PHE A 245 -13.13 3.69 -10.66
N GLU A 246 -13.25 2.37 -10.79
CA GLU A 246 -13.91 1.72 -11.91
C GLU A 246 -15.38 1.41 -11.59
N ASP A 247 -15.62 0.54 -10.62
CA ASP A 247 -16.93 0.16 -10.08
C ASP A 247 -16.78 -0.32 -8.63
N ALA A 248 -17.74 0.04 -7.79
CA ALA A 248 -17.78 -0.35 -6.37
C ALA A 248 -18.19 -1.81 -6.13
N HIS A 249 -18.68 -2.53 -7.14
CA HIS A 249 -19.20 -3.90 -7.01
C HIS A 249 -18.42 -4.97 -7.79
N GLY A 250 -17.57 -4.56 -8.74
CA GLY A 250 -16.81 -5.43 -9.61
C GLY A 250 -15.45 -5.88 -9.06
N SER A 251 -14.49 -6.03 -9.97
CA SER A 251 -13.17 -6.59 -9.65
C SER A 251 -12.33 -5.70 -8.73
N GLU A 252 -12.53 -4.38 -8.72
CA GLU A 252 -11.84 -3.47 -7.78
C GLU A 252 -12.22 -3.76 -6.32
N LYS A 253 -13.51 -4.01 -6.06
CA LYS A 253 -14.00 -4.52 -4.76
C LYS A 253 -13.31 -5.81 -4.38
N GLY A 254 -13.23 -6.75 -5.31
CA GLY A 254 -12.48 -7.99 -5.17
C GLY A 254 -11.05 -7.75 -4.70
N PHE A 255 -10.33 -6.92 -5.46
CA PHE A 255 -8.94 -6.60 -5.25
C PHE A 255 -8.70 -6.00 -3.87
N ILE A 256 -9.50 -5.00 -3.47
CA ILE A 256 -9.32 -4.31 -2.20
C ILE A 256 -9.80 -5.16 -1.01
N LEU A 257 -11.01 -5.72 -1.05
CA LEU A 257 -11.60 -6.36 0.13
C LEU A 257 -11.00 -7.73 0.44
N VAL A 258 -10.36 -8.41 -0.52
CA VAL A 258 -9.56 -9.61 -0.20
C VAL A 258 -8.37 -9.23 0.68
N HIS A 259 -7.71 -8.08 0.44
CA HIS A 259 -6.65 -7.60 1.33
C HIS A 259 -7.18 -7.28 2.73
N VAL A 260 -8.32 -6.60 2.85
CA VAL A 260 -8.94 -6.33 4.17
C VAL A 260 -9.29 -7.64 4.88
N HIS A 261 -9.83 -8.62 4.16
CA HIS A 261 -10.16 -9.93 4.71
C HIS A 261 -8.92 -10.71 5.16
N MET A 262 -7.80 -10.64 4.43
CA MET A 262 -6.53 -11.20 4.89
C MET A 262 -6.09 -10.53 6.20
N LEU A 263 -6.20 -9.20 6.28
CA LEU A 263 -5.83 -8.42 7.46
C LEU A 263 -6.78 -8.62 8.65
N ALA A 264 -7.97 -9.18 8.46
CA ALA A 264 -8.85 -9.61 9.55
C ALA A 264 -8.19 -10.65 10.47
N HIS A 265 -7.22 -11.41 9.95
CA HIS A 265 -6.46 -12.39 10.73
C HIS A 265 -5.23 -11.80 11.43
N SER A 266 -4.93 -10.51 11.23
CA SER A 266 -3.70 -9.89 11.74
C SER A 266 -3.65 -9.77 13.27
N GLY A 267 -4.79 -9.77 13.98
CA GLY A 267 -4.80 -9.80 15.45
C GLY A 267 -4.15 -11.07 16.01
N ALA A 268 -4.41 -12.22 15.37
CA ALA A 268 -3.77 -13.48 15.71
C ALA A 268 -2.26 -13.47 15.38
N VAL A 269 -1.86 -12.82 14.28
CA VAL A 269 -0.45 -12.64 13.91
C VAL A 269 0.28 -11.82 14.96
N VAL A 270 -0.24 -10.62 15.29
CA VAL A 270 0.36 -9.72 16.29
C VAL A 270 0.45 -10.40 17.65
N SER A 271 -0.62 -11.05 18.10
CA SER A 271 -0.64 -11.78 19.36
C SER A 271 0.44 -12.85 19.41
N SER A 272 0.52 -13.67 18.37
CA SER A 272 1.46 -14.80 18.32
C SER A 272 2.91 -14.35 18.18
N VAL A 273 3.17 -13.26 17.45
CA VAL A 273 4.50 -12.65 17.35
C VAL A 273 4.97 -12.15 18.71
N GLU A 274 4.13 -11.41 19.44
CA GLU A 274 4.49 -10.90 20.77
C GLU A 274 4.69 -12.04 21.78
N ASP A 275 3.77 -13.01 21.80
CA ASP A 275 3.85 -14.15 22.72
C ASP A 275 5.08 -15.03 22.43
N ALA A 276 5.46 -15.20 21.16
CA ALA A 276 6.67 -15.92 20.79
C ALA A 276 7.93 -15.20 21.31
N MET A 277 8.02 -13.87 21.17
CA MET A 277 9.16 -13.11 21.70
C MET A 277 9.24 -13.19 23.23
N ARG A 278 8.12 -13.04 23.94
CA ARG A 278 8.07 -13.21 25.41
C ARG A 278 8.49 -14.61 25.84
N ALA A 279 8.05 -15.65 25.14
CA ALA A 279 8.42 -17.03 25.45
C ALA A 279 9.93 -17.28 25.31
N VAL A 280 10.58 -16.68 24.30
CA VAL A 280 12.05 -16.77 24.14
C VAL A 280 12.78 -16.06 25.27
N GLU A 281 12.31 -14.89 25.71
CA GLU A 281 12.89 -14.16 26.84
C GLU A 281 12.80 -14.93 28.16
N CYS A 282 11.72 -15.71 28.34
CA CYS A 282 11.50 -16.55 29.51
C CYS A 282 12.09 -17.97 29.40
N ASP A 283 12.77 -18.31 28.29
CA ASP A 283 13.26 -19.67 27.99
C ASP A 283 12.15 -20.75 28.08
N ASP A 284 10.91 -20.39 27.69
CA ASP A 284 9.73 -21.27 27.73
C ASP A 284 9.44 -21.88 26.34
N ALA A 285 9.93 -23.10 26.13
CA ALA A 285 9.75 -23.81 24.86
C ALA A 285 8.28 -24.14 24.56
N ALA A 286 7.46 -24.46 25.57
CA ALA A 286 6.07 -24.86 25.37
C ALA A 286 5.20 -23.65 24.98
N ALA A 287 5.40 -22.50 25.64
CA ALA A 287 4.75 -21.25 25.25
C ALA A 287 5.17 -20.81 23.84
N PHE A 288 6.45 -20.98 23.50
CA PHE A 288 6.96 -20.68 22.16
C PHE A 288 6.32 -21.57 21.08
N GLU A 289 6.21 -22.88 21.32
CA GLU A 289 5.52 -23.81 20.41
C GLU A 289 4.05 -23.41 20.21
N ASN A 290 3.33 -23.07 21.29
CA ASN A 290 1.94 -22.63 21.18
C ASN A 290 1.81 -21.35 20.35
N ALA A 291 2.70 -20.38 20.56
CA ALA A 291 2.71 -19.14 19.81
C ALA A 291 3.01 -19.39 18.32
N LEU A 292 4.02 -20.22 17.98
CA LEU A 292 4.32 -20.54 16.58
C LEU A 292 3.20 -21.35 15.90
N GLU A 293 2.53 -22.26 16.62
CA GLU A 293 1.37 -23.00 16.08
C GLU A 293 0.21 -22.06 15.75
N ARG A 294 -0.14 -21.13 16.65
CA ARG A 294 -1.18 -20.11 16.37
C ARG A 294 -0.79 -19.22 15.20
N LEU A 295 0.47 -18.83 15.11
CA LEU A 295 0.99 -18.03 14.00
C LEU A 295 0.88 -18.80 12.66
N LEU A 296 1.24 -20.09 12.66
CA LEU A 296 1.16 -20.94 11.48
C LEU A 296 -0.28 -21.09 10.99
N LEU A 297 -1.23 -21.31 11.91
CA LEU A 297 -2.66 -21.38 11.57
C LEU A 297 -3.20 -20.05 11.04
N ALA A 298 -2.76 -18.92 11.59
CA ALA A 298 -3.13 -17.60 11.08
C ALA A 298 -2.62 -17.39 9.64
N PHE A 299 -1.37 -17.73 9.35
CA PHE A 299 -0.81 -17.60 8.01
C PHE A 299 -1.43 -18.55 6.98
N ARG A 300 -1.83 -19.76 7.39
CA ARG A 300 -2.63 -20.66 6.51
C ARG A 300 -3.94 -20.01 6.09
N ARG A 301 -4.69 -19.44 7.04
CA ARG A 301 -5.93 -18.70 6.74
C ARG A 301 -5.71 -17.47 5.86
N ILE A 302 -4.60 -16.75 6.07
CA ILE A 302 -4.21 -15.62 5.22
C ILE A 302 -3.96 -16.09 3.79
N ASN A 303 -3.19 -17.17 3.60
CA ASN A 303 -2.89 -17.74 2.29
C ASN A 303 -4.16 -18.29 1.59
N GLU A 304 -5.05 -18.95 2.33
CA GLU A 304 -6.36 -19.39 1.84
C GLU A 304 -7.23 -18.20 1.40
N THR A 305 -7.27 -17.14 2.21
CA THR A 305 -8.00 -15.90 1.87
C THR A 305 -7.42 -15.25 0.63
N MET A 306 -6.09 -15.17 0.54
CA MET A 306 -5.39 -14.62 -0.63
C MET A 306 -5.74 -15.41 -1.90
N GLU A 307 -5.86 -16.74 -1.85
CA GLU A 307 -6.27 -17.58 -2.98
C GLU A 307 -7.65 -17.20 -3.54
N THR A 308 -8.56 -16.68 -2.71
CA THR A 308 -9.89 -16.25 -3.16
C THR A 308 -9.86 -15.09 -4.15
N MET A 309 -8.73 -14.38 -4.27
CA MET A 309 -8.53 -13.29 -5.24
C MET A 309 -8.93 -13.70 -6.66
N TRP A 310 -8.61 -14.92 -7.10
CA TRP A 310 -8.96 -15.41 -8.44
C TRP A 310 -10.46 -15.39 -8.73
N GLY A 311 -11.28 -15.68 -7.72
CA GLY A 311 -12.74 -15.71 -7.83
C GLY A 311 -13.41 -14.38 -7.51
N LYS A 312 -12.72 -13.47 -6.81
CA LYS A 312 -13.28 -12.18 -6.37
C LYS A 312 -12.86 -11.00 -7.25
N SER A 313 -11.72 -11.08 -7.94
CA SER A 313 -11.21 -10.04 -8.85
C SER A 313 -10.72 -10.68 -10.15
N ASN A 314 -11.40 -10.46 -11.27
CA ASN A 314 -10.99 -11.05 -12.54
C ASN A 314 -9.65 -10.44 -13.03
N PRO A 315 -8.66 -11.27 -13.41
CA PRO A 315 -7.39 -10.76 -13.94
C PRO A 315 -7.52 -9.83 -15.14
N ALA A 316 -8.53 -10.02 -16.00
CA ALA A 316 -8.77 -9.15 -17.17
C ALA A 316 -9.23 -7.74 -16.78
N ASP A 317 -9.83 -7.57 -15.61
CA ASP A 317 -10.39 -6.30 -15.17
C ASP A 317 -9.39 -5.42 -14.42
N TYR A 318 -8.28 -5.99 -13.93
CA TYR A 318 -7.31 -5.24 -13.11
C TYR A 318 -6.77 -3.98 -13.79
N LEU A 319 -6.53 -4.06 -15.10
CA LEU A 319 -6.02 -2.91 -15.87
C LEU A 319 -7.05 -1.78 -16.00
N LYS A 320 -8.34 -2.01 -15.71
CA LYS A 320 -9.39 -0.99 -15.78
C LYS A 320 -9.32 0.04 -14.64
N PHE A 321 -8.72 -0.33 -13.50
CA PHE A 321 -8.51 0.60 -12.37
C PHE A 321 -7.03 0.81 -12.03
N ARG A 322 -6.12 -0.05 -12.53
CA ARG A 322 -4.68 0.07 -12.29
C ARG A 322 -4.10 1.45 -12.60
N SER A 323 -4.62 2.13 -13.64
CA SER A 323 -4.21 3.47 -14.03
C SER A 323 -4.23 4.45 -12.86
N PHE A 324 -5.21 4.32 -11.95
CA PHE A 324 -5.45 5.26 -10.85
C PHE A 324 -4.68 4.96 -9.57
N ILE A 325 -3.86 3.91 -9.55
CA ILE A 325 -3.07 3.55 -8.36
C ILE A 325 -1.56 3.69 -8.59
N PHE A 326 -1.15 4.23 -9.75
CA PHE A 326 0.24 4.59 -10.01
C PHE A 326 0.71 5.77 -9.18
N GLY A 327 2.00 5.76 -8.83
CA GLY A 327 2.67 6.86 -8.16
C GLY A 327 3.12 7.98 -9.09
N SER A 328 3.34 9.14 -8.49
CA SER A 328 4.10 10.25 -9.09
C SER A 328 5.62 10.07 -9.00
N GLY A 329 6.09 8.95 -8.43
CA GLY A 329 7.50 8.65 -8.25
C GLY A 329 7.81 7.16 -8.09
N PRO A 330 9.10 6.80 -8.01
CA PRO A 330 10.26 7.71 -7.99
C PRO A 330 10.53 8.36 -9.36
N LYS A 331 10.98 9.63 -9.38
CA LYS A 331 11.09 10.49 -10.59
C LYS A 331 11.72 9.78 -11.82
N LYS A 332 12.81 9.03 -11.61
CA LYS A 332 13.52 8.33 -12.68
C LYS A 332 12.80 7.11 -13.26
N MET A 333 11.79 6.58 -12.58
CA MET A 333 11.04 5.38 -12.99
C MET A 333 9.58 5.67 -13.33
N SER A 334 9.07 6.87 -13.01
CA SER A 334 7.69 7.24 -13.33
C SER A 334 7.64 7.93 -14.69
N ALA A 335 7.41 7.17 -15.77
CA ALA A 335 7.19 7.76 -17.10
C ALA A 335 5.89 8.59 -17.17
N MET A 336 4.96 8.36 -16.24
CA MET A 336 3.71 9.13 -16.14
C MET A 336 3.94 10.52 -15.53
N PHE A 337 4.97 10.67 -14.66
CA PHE A 337 5.32 11.91 -13.97
C PHE A 337 6.85 12.06 -13.88
N PRO A 338 7.56 12.27 -15.01
CA PRO A 338 9.04 12.25 -15.03
C PRO A 338 9.66 13.28 -14.09
N GLU A 339 9.03 14.45 -13.97
CA GLU A 339 9.48 15.52 -13.07
C GLU A 339 8.84 15.47 -11.68
N GLY A 340 7.82 14.62 -11.48
CA GLY A 340 6.90 14.66 -10.34
C GLY A 340 5.69 15.57 -10.60
N VAL A 341 5.04 16.01 -9.50
CA VAL A 341 3.81 16.81 -9.52
C VAL A 341 4.00 18.06 -8.66
N VAL A 342 3.63 19.24 -9.18
CA VAL A 342 3.59 20.49 -8.41
C VAL A 342 2.30 20.54 -7.59
N TYR A 343 2.40 20.82 -6.30
CA TYR A 343 1.27 20.91 -5.37
C TYR A 343 0.95 22.39 -5.15
N GLU A 344 -0.01 22.93 -5.91
CA GLU A 344 -0.34 24.35 -5.88
C GLU A 344 -0.70 24.83 -4.47
N GLY A 345 -0.15 25.98 -4.06
CA GLY A 345 -0.37 26.53 -2.72
C GLY A 345 0.38 25.83 -1.59
N VAL A 346 1.19 24.81 -1.91
CA VAL A 346 2.02 24.07 -0.93
C VAL A 346 3.51 24.20 -1.25
N ALA A 347 3.91 23.84 -2.47
CA ALA A 347 5.31 23.88 -2.90
C ALA A 347 5.41 24.20 -4.40
N ASP A 348 6.37 25.06 -4.76
CA ASP A 348 6.67 25.39 -6.16
C ASP A 348 7.43 24.25 -6.86
N GLU A 349 8.23 23.49 -6.10
CA GLU A 349 9.02 22.37 -6.62
C GLU A 349 8.18 21.10 -6.74
N PRO A 350 8.30 20.33 -7.84
CA PRO A 350 7.60 19.07 -8.02
C PRO A 350 7.96 18.01 -6.97
N MET A 351 6.93 17.42 -6.37
CA MET A 351 6.99 16.33 -5.38
C MET A 351 6.69 14.98 -6.06
N ALA A 352 7.27 13.89 -5.55
CA ALA A 352 7.12 12.56 -6.15
C ALA A 352 6.95 11.49 -5.07
N PHE A 353 5.88 10.70 -5.20
CA PHE A 353 5.52 9.65 -4.24
C PHE A 353 5.25 8.33 -4.97
N PRO A 354 5.65 7.18 -4.40
CA PRO A 354 5.24 5.89 -4.93
C PRO A 354 3.72 5.75 -4.86
N GLY A 355 3.17 4.95 -5.76
CA GLY A 355 1.75 4.62 -5.77
C GLY A 355 1.44 3.55 -4.74
N GLU A 356 0.19 3.09 -4.80
CA GLU A 356 -0.25 2.00 -3.95
C GLU A 356 0.53 0.72 -4.26
N SER A 357 0.92 0.00 -3.22
CA SER A 357 1.54 -1.31 -3.35
C SER A 357 1.17 -2.19 -2.18
N GLY A 358 0.84 -3.46 -2.49
CA GLY A 358 0.77 -4.51 -1.48
C GLY A 358 2.04 -4.64 -0.64
N ALA A 359 3.22 -4.19 -1.12
CA ALA A 359 4.44 -4.17 -0.31
C ALA A 359 4.35 -3.25 0.94
N ASN A 360 3.36 -2.37 1.00
CA ASN A 360 3.06 -1.54 2.16
C ASN A 360 2.22 -2.28 3.22
N ASP A 361 1.81 -3.54 2.99
CA ASP A 361 1.23 -4.38 4.03
C ASP A 361 2.23 -4.68 5.17
N SER A 362 1.71 -5.13 6.32
CA SER A 362 2.50 -5.41 7.53
C SER A 362 2.54 -6.89 7.92
N LEU A 363 1.81 -7.78 7.23
CA LEU A 363 1.77 -9.22 7.53
C LEU A 363 3.11 -9.89 7.25
N ILE A 364 3.59 -9.81 6.01
CA ILE A 364 4.85 -10.45 5.62
C ILE A 364 6.05 -9.82 6.34
N PRO A 365 6.18 -8.49 6.48
CA PRO A 365 7.24 -7.89 7.28
C PRO A 365 7.26 -8.36 8.74
N ALA A 366 6.11 -8.56 9.38
CA ALA A 366 6.07 -9.07 10.75
C ALA A 366 6.65 -10.49 10.84
N LEU A 367 6.31 -11.34 9.87
CA LEU A 367 6.84 -12.70 9.79
C LEU A 367 8.33 -12.72 9.43
N ASP A 368 8.75 -11.90 8.46
CA ASP A 368 10.15 -11.76 8.06
C ASP A 368 11.03 -11.33 9.23
N ASN A 369 10.53 -10.37 10.03
CA ASN A 369 11.24 -9.83 11.18
C ASN A 369 11.31 -10.84 12.33
N LEU A 370 10.20 -11.49 12.68
CA LEU A 370 10.17 -12.51 13.75
C LEU A 370 11.10 -13.69 13.42
N THR A 371 11.01 -14.21 12.20
CA THR A 371 11.81 -15.37 11.77
C THR A 371 13.28 -15.04 11.54
N GLY A 372 13.65 -13.76 11.50
CA GLY A 372 15.02 -13.32 11.17
C GLY A 372 15.34 -13.37 9.68
N LEU A 373 14.37 -13.72 8.82
CA LEU A 373 14.49 -13.73 7.36
C LEU A 373 14.95 -12.37 6.81
N SER A 374 14.55 -11.26 7.44
CA SER A 374 14.98 -9.89 7.10
C SER A 374 16.51 -9.70 7.07
N ALA A 375 17.28 -10.52 7.79
CA ALA A 375 18.74 -10.47 7.82
C ALA A 375 19.41 -11.20 6.64
N HIS A 376 18.67 -12.02 5.90
CA HIS A 376 19.17 -12.79 4.76
C HIS A 376 19.04 -12.05 3.42
N PHE A 377 18.34 -10.91 3.39
CA PHE A 377 18.26 -10.08 2.20
C PHE A 377 19.64 -9.46 1.89
N PRO A 378 20.16 -9.63 0.67
CA PRO A 378 21.46 -9.08 0.31
C PRO A 378 21.42 -7.56 0.19
N SER A 379 22.57 -6.91 0.36
CA SER A 379 22.68 -5.46 0.18
C SER A 379 22.69 -5.10 -1.31
N ASN A 380 21.54 -4.70 -1.86
CA ASN A 380 21.38 -4.25 -3.24
C ASN A 380 20.22 -3.23 -3.39
N GLU A 381 19.96 -2.76 -4.60
CA GLU A 381 18.89 -1.79 -4.88
C GLU A 381 17.48 -2.33 -4.61
N LEU A 382 17.23 -3.63 -4.85
CA LEU A 382 15.92 -4.26 -4.60
C LEU A 382 15.62 -4.36 -3.10
N THR A 383 16.61 -4.71 -2.29
CA THR A 383 16.50 -4.68 -0.82
C THR A 383 16.33 -3.25 -0.31
N SER A 384 17.04 -2.28 -0.90
CA SER A 384 16.87 -0.86 -0.57
C SER A 384 15.45 -0.40 -0.87
N MET A 385 14.88 -0.82 -2.01
CA MET A 385 13.49 -0.56 -2.38
C MET A 385 12.49 -1.22 -1.42
N LEU A 386 12.71 -2.49 -1.04
CA LEU A 386 11.91 -3.17 0.01
C LEU A 386 11.90 -2.39 1.33
N ARG A 387 13.06 -1.86 1.74
CA ARG A 387 13.20 -1.03 2.95
C ARG A 387 12.52 0.33 2.78
N ASN A 388 12.58 0.94 1.60
CA ASN A 388 11.92 2.21 1.31
C ASN A 388 10.40 2.11 1.34
N PHE A 389 9.79 1.00 0.88
CA PHE A 389 8.34 0.79 0.99
C PHE A 389 7.85 0.85 2.45
N ARG A 390 8.74 0.60 3.42
CA ARG A 390 8.39 0.71 4.84
C ARG A 390 8.04 2.15 5.25
N ALA A 391 8.61 3.16 4.61
CA ALA A 391 8.37 4.57 4.96
C ALA A 391 6.91 5.01 4.74
N PHE A 392 6.16 4.32 3.89
CA PHE A 392 4.80 4.69 3.49
C PHE A 392 3.70 4.04 4.33
N ARG A 393 4.04 3.13 5.24
CA ARG A 393 3.08 2.58 6.20
C ARG A 393 2.71 3.62 7.26
N PRO A 394 1.58 3.47 7.98
CA PRO A 394 1.30 4.29 9.16
C PRO A 394 2.44 4.23 10.18
N ARG A 395 2.74 5.38 10.81
CA ARG A 395 3.91 5.52 11.70
C ARG A 395 3.99 4.44 12.78
N SER A 396 2.88 4.20 13.48
CA SER A 396 2.75 3.17 14.51
C SER A 396 3.09 1.76 14.02
N GLN A 397 2.74 1.43 12.77
CA GLN A 397 3.10 0.13 12.18
C GLN A 397 4.60 0.06 11.83
N ARG A 398 5.20 1.17 11.37
CA ARG A 398 6.64 1.24 11.11
C ARG A 398 7.45 1.00 12.39
N GLU A 399 7.06 1.68 13.46
CA GLU A 399 7.69 1.57 14.78
C GLU A 399 7.55 0.15 15.35
N CYS A 400 6.34 -0.42 15.31
CA CYS A 400 6.09 -1.81 15.70
C CYS A 400 6.97 -2.81 14.93
N LEU A 401 7.01 -2.73 13.60
CA LEU A 401 7.81 -3.65 12.78
C LEU A 401 9.31 -3.50 13.03
N ALA A 402 9.80 -2.27 13.22
CA ALA A 402 11.20 -2.03 13.57
C ALA A 402 11.54 -2.63 14.94
N MET A 403 10.65 -2.50 15.92
CA MET A 403 10.80 -3.10 17.24
C MET A 403 10.81 -4.63 17.18
N ILE A 404 9.91 -5.26 16.39
CA ILE A 404 9.90 -6.72 16.19
C ILE A 404 11.24 -7.17 15.61
N GLU A 405 11.77 -6.48 14.60
CA GLU A 405 13.06 -6.82 13.97
C GLU A 405 14.21 -6.75 14.96
N GLN A 406 14.30 -5.66 15.74
CA GLN A 406 15.35 -5.46 16.72
C GLN A 406 15.26 -6.46 17.88
N ARG A 407 14.07 -6.65 18.45
CA ARG A 407 13.84 -7.54 19.59
C ARG A 407 14.06 -9.00 19.20
N ALA A 408 13.48 -9.46 18.09
CA ALA A 408 13.63 -10.84 17.63
C ALA A 408 15.11 -11.20 17.36
N LYS A 409 15.88 -10.25 16.81
CA LYS A 409 17.33 -10.38 16.64
C LYS A 409 18.06 -10.44 17.98
N ALA A 410 17.76 -9.52 18.90
CA ALA A 410 18.45 -9.42 20.20
C ALA A 410 18.26 -10.68 21.07
N ILE A 411 17.04 -11.21 21.14
CA ILE A 411 16.71 -12.41 21.94
C ILE A 411 17.04 -13.72 21.20
N GLY A 412 17.29 -13.63 19.89
CA GLY A 412 17.73 -14.74 19.04
C GLY A 412 16.62 -15.73 18.69
N VAL A 413 15.43 -15.26 18.26
CA VAL A 413 14.26 -16.12 17.96
C VAL A 413 14.59 -17.29 17.02
N ARG A 414 15.30 -17.04 15.91
CA ARG A 414 15.73 -18.12 15.00
C ARG A 414 16.60 -19.16 15.71
N SER A 415 17.62 -18.72 16.44
CA SER A 415 18.51 -19.63 17.18
C SER A 415 17.75 -20.42 18.25
N TYR A 416 16.73 -19.81 18.84
CA TYR A 416 15.87 -20.46 19.82
C TYR A 416 15.03 -21.58 19.18
N ALA A 417 14.37 -21.27 18.07
CA ALA A 417 13.56 -22.24 17.32
C ALA A 417 14.39 -23.40 16.75
N MET A 418 15.57 -23.10 16.19
CA MET A 418 16.38 -24.09 15.49
C MET A 418 17.29 -24.90 16.42
N GLU A 419 17.68 -24.37 17.58
CA GLU A 419 18.73 -24.99 18.41
C GLU A 419 18.42 -24.94 19.92
N ARG A 420 18.27 -23.74 20.51
CA ARG A 420 18.28 -23.58 21.98
C ARG A 420 17.07 -24.20 22.68
N SER A 421 15.89 -24.19 22.04
CA SER A 421 14.67 -24.77 22.61
C SER A 421 14.73 -26.30 22.75
N LYS A 422 15.65 -26.97 22.03
CA LYS A 422 15.78 -28.43 21.97
C LYS A 422 14.45 -29.15 21.64
N SER A 423 13.59 -28.49 20.87
CA SER A 423 12.29 -29.03 20.47
C SER A 423 12.22 -29.23 18.96
N ALA A 424 12.05 -30.47 18.53
CA ALA A 424 11.79 -30.79 17.13
C ALA A 424 10.48 -30.14 16.63
N ARG A 425 9.50 -29.95 17.52
CA ARG A 425 8.23 -29.31 17.22
C ARG A 425 8.39 -27.81 16.95
N ALA A 426 9.14 -27.10 17.80
CA ALA A 426 9.45 -25.69 17.59
C ALA A 426 10.20 -25.46 16.27
N LYS A 427 11.20 -26.31 15.98
CA LYS A 427 11.95 -26.29 14.72
C LYS A 427 11.05 -26.55 13.51
N ALA A 428 10.17 -27.55 13.57
CA ALA A 428 9.21 -27.85 12.51
C ALA A 428 8.24 -26.69 12.25
N LEU A 429 7.68 -26.10 13.30
CA LEU A 429 6.78 -24.94 13.20
C LEU A 429 7.48 -23.73 12.56
N TYR A 430 8.74 -23.47 12.94
CA TYR A 430 9.55 -22.41 12.33
C TYR A 430 9.77 -22.65 10.82
N ILE A 431 10.14 -23.87 10.41
CA ILE A 431 10.30 -24.23 9.00
C ILE A 431 8.99 -24.04 8.22
N LEU A 432 7.86 -24.45 8.80
CA LEU A 432 6.55 -24.30 8.16
C LEU A 432 6.09 -22.83 8.06
N LEU A 433 6.51 -21.97 8.98
CA LEU A 433 6.29 -20.53 8.87
C LEU A 433 7.06 -19.92 7.69
N LEU A 434 8.30 -20.36 7.45
CA LEU A 434 9.04 -20.00 6.23
C LEU A 434 8.33 -20.52 4.97
N ASP A 435 7.77 -21.74 5.00
CA ASP A 435 7.00 -22.28 3.88
C ASP A 435 5.70 -21.48 3.60
N GLN A 436 5.01 -20.99 4.64
CA GLN A 436 3.86 -20.10 4.49
C GLN A 436 4.24 -18.72 3.94
N ASN A 437 5.42 -18.20 4.31
CA ASN A 437 5.97 -16.98 3.71
C ASN A 437 6.26 -17.18 2.22
N ARG A 438 6.93 -18.28 1.87
CA ARG A 438 7.17 -18.72 0.49
C ARG A 438 5.86 -18.87 -0.28
N GLU A 439 4.84 -19.47 0.33
CA GLU A 439 3.53 -19.66 -0.31
C GLU A 439 2.88 -18.33 -0.68
N PHE A 440 2.90 -17.37 0.24
CA PHE A 440 2.38 -16.03 0.00
C PHE A 440 3.10 -15.35 -1.15
N ARG A 441 4.45 -15.35 -1.12
CA ARG A 441 5.27 -14.68 -2.14
C ARG A 441 5.13 -15.35 -3.52
N ASP A 442 5.04 -16.68 -3.56
CA ASP A 442 4.78 -17.41 -4.80
C ASP A 442 3.41 -17.10 -5.38
N ARG A 443 2.37 -17.06 -4.53
CA ARG A 443 1.03 -16.67 -4.96
C ARG A 443 1.02 -15.24 -5.49
N HIS A 444 1.70 -14.32 -4.84
CA HIS A 444 1.85 -12.94 -5.31
C HIS A 444 2.57 -12.89 -6.68
N TRP A 445 3.61 -13.71 -6.87
CA TRP A 445 4.28 -13.83 -8.15
C TRP A 445 3.35 -14.36 -9.25
N ARG A 446 2.53 -15.38 -8.94
CA ARG A 446 1.50 -15.89 -9.87
C ARG A 446 0.46 -14.83 -10.22
N PHE A 447 -0.03 -14.07 -9.26
CA PHE A 447 -0.92 -12.93 -9.54
C PHE A 447 -0.24 -11.94 -10.47
N THR A 448 1.00 -11.55 -10.18
CA THR A 448 1.74 -10.58 -11.00
C THR A 448 1.90 -11.05 -12.44
N LYS A 449 2.20 -12.34 -12.65
CA LYS A 449 2.26 -12.94 -13.99
C LYS A 449 0.93 -12.83 -14.73
N THR A 450 -0.18 -13.17 -14.08
CA THR A 450 -1.50 -13.24 -14.72
C THR A 450 -2.16 -11.87 -14.89
N TYR A 451 -2.15 -11.04 -13.84
CA TYR A 451 -2.84 -9.75 -13.78
C TYR A 451 -2.08 -8.63 -14.51
N ILE A 452 -0.75 -8.73 -14.59
CA ILE A 452 0.08 -7.63 -15.14
C ILE A 452 0.91 -8.10 -16.33
N ILE A 453 1.84 -9.04 -16.15
CA ILE A 453 2.83 -9.38 -17.18
C ILE A 453 2.15 -9.91 -18.46
N ALA A 454 1.12 -10.73 -18.31
CA ALA A 454 0.37 -11.28 -19.43
C ALA A 454 -0.58 -10.28 -20.13
N ARG A 455 -0.75 -9.06 -19.57
CA ARG A 455 -1.82 -8.13 -19.98
C ARG A 455 -1.34 -6.72 -20.28
N SER A 456 -0.15 -6.35 -19.84
CA SER A 456 0.42 -5.02 -20.03
C SER A 456 1.86 -5.10 -20.51
N GLN A 457 2.22 -4.20 -21.41
CA GLN A 457 3.61 -3.97 -21.80
C GLN A 457 4.32 -3.02 -20.82
N TYR A 458 3.61 -2.36 -19.90
CA TYR A 458 4.21 -1.47 -18.91
C TYR A 458 4.88 -2.30 -17.80
N THR A 459 6.20 -2.15 -17.69
CA THR A 459 7.11 -3.02 -16.90
C THR A 459 7.31 -2.57 -15.45
N VAL A 460 6.79 -1.39 -15.09
CA VAL A 460 6.92 -0.80 -13.76
C VAL A 460 5.63 -1.06 -12.97
N ALA A 461 5.79 -1.51 -11.72
CA ALA A 461 4.67 -1.68 -10.80
C ALA A 461 4.14 -0.32 -10.32
N THR A 462 2.96 -0.30 -9.71
CA THR A 462 2.29 0.91 -9.21
C THR A 462 3.11 1.66 -8.16
N GLY A 463 3.79 0.92 -7.28
CA GLY A 463 4.77 1.45 -6.32
C GLY A 463 6.15 1.79 -6.89
N GLY A 464 6.38 1.61 -8.19
CA GLY A 464 7.64 1.97 -8.87
C GLY A 464 8.71 0.87 -8.96
N SER A 465 8.40 -0.37 -8.56
CA SER A 465 9.35 -1.49 -8.61
C SER A 465 9.42 -2.16 -9.99
N PRO A 466 10.59 -2.68 -10.42
CA PRO A 466 10.72 -3.46 -11.64
C PRO A 466 10.04 -4.84 -11.49
N ILE A 467 8.97 -5.07 -12.25
CA ILE A 467 8.04 -6.20 -12.06
C ILE A 467 8.74 -7.56 -12.15
N LEU A 468 9.65 -7.74 -13.10
CA LEU A 468 10.32 -9.03 -13.35
C LEU A 468 11.43 -9.36 -12.34
N ARG A 469 11.87 -8.40 -11.52
CA ARG A 469 13.05 -8.55 -10.65
C ARG A 469 12.69 -8.52 -9.17
N TYR A 470 11.77 -7.64 -8.76
CA TYR A 470 11.51 -7.40 -7.36
C TYR A 470 10.87 -8.59 -6.61
N LEU A 471 9.75 -9.13 -7.11
CA LEU A 471 9.09 -10.26 -6.45
C LEU A 471 9.90 -11.57 -6.54
N PRO A 472 10.53 -11.92 -7.69
CA PRO A 472 11.37 -13.10 -7.74
C PRO A 472 12.58 -13.03 -6.81
N HIS A 473 13.22 -11.86 -6.68
CA HIS A 473 14.29 -11.65 -5.70
C HIS A 473 13.83 -11.94 -4.27
N ASN A 474 12.67 -11.40 -3.91
CA ASN A 474 12.09 -11.62 -2.60
C ASN A 474 11.75 -13.09 -2.34
N LEU A 475 11.20 -13.79 -3.34
CA LEU A 475 10.86 -15.21 -3.23
C LEU A 475 12.11 -16.10 -3.17
N SER A 476 13.17 -15.78 -3.91
CA SER A 476 14.41 -16.57 -3.90
C SER A 476 15.10 -16.56 -2.54
N VAL A 477 15.13 -15.41 -1.86
CA VAL A 477 15.68 -15.31 -0.50
C VAL A 477 14.93 -16.23 0.47
N VAL A 478 13.60 -16.28 0.42
CA VAL A 478 12.82 -17.18 1.30
C VAL A 478 13.05 -18.65 0.97
N LEU A 479 13.15 -18.99 -0.32
CA LEU A 479 13.46 -20.36 -0.75
C LEU A 479 14.83 -20.82 -0.23
N ASP A 480 15.84 -19.94 -0.25
CA ASP A 480 17.18 -20.26 0.25
C ASP A 480 17.18 -20.49 1.77
N VAL A 481 16.50 -19.63 2.53
CA VAL A 481 16.41 -19.79 3.99
C VAL A 481 15.57 -21.01 4.37
N LEU A 482 14.52 -21.32 3.62
CA LEU A 482 13.70 -22.52 3.80
C LEU A 482 14.52 -23.79 3.54
N ASP A 483 15.28 -23.84 2.44
CA ASP A 483 16.12 -24.98 2.07
C ASP A 483 17.22 -25.20 3.12
N GLN A 484 17.90 -24.13 3.56
CA GLN A 484 18.89 -24.21 4.63
C GLN A 484 18.27 -24.72 5.94
N SER A 485 17.14 -24.15 6.35
CA SER A 485 16.49 -24.53 7.62
C SER A 485 15.96 -25.97 7.57
N PHE A 486 15.52 -26.45 6.41
CA PHE A 486 15.16 -27.84 6.20
C PHE A 486 16.38 -28.78 6.24
N GLY A 487 17.53 -28.35 5.70
CA GLY A 487 18.80 -29.06 5.83
C GLY A 487 19.23 -29.25 7.29
N ASP A 488 18.94 -28.26 8.15
CA ASP A 488 19.19 -28.29 9.59
C ASP A 488 18.16 -29.14 10.38
N PHE A 489 17.11 -29.64 9.72
CA PHE A 489 16.15 -30.57 10.31
C PHE A 489 16.75 -31.99 10.27
N THR A 490 17.15 -32.53 11.42
CA THR A 490 18.01 -33.72 11.53
C THR A 490 17.22 -35.03 11.60
N ALA A 491 17.91 -36.17 11.53
CA ALA A 491 17.28 -37.48 11.75
C ALA A 491 16.73 -37.63 13.18
N LEU A 492 17.35 -36.96 14.16
CA LEU A 492 16.90 -36.95 15.55
C LEU A 492 15.59 -36.17 15.70
N ASP A 493 15.48 -35.00 15.07
CA ASP A 493 14.24 -34.22 15.08
C ASP A 493 13.07 -35.03 14.48
N ARG A 494 13.33 -35.73 13.35
CA ARG A 494 12.35 -36.63 12.72
C ARG A 494 11.93 -37.78 13.65
N ALA A 495 12.88 -38.40 14.34
CA ALA A 495 12.60 -39.48 15.27
C ALA A 495 11.77 -39.00 16.47
N GLU A 496 12.07 -37.81 17.00
CA GLU A 496 11.32 -37.20 18.09
C GLU A 496 9.84 -37.00 17.71
N LEU A 497 9.56 -36.39 16.56
CA LEU A 497 8.18 -36.17 16.10
C LEU A 497 7.44 -37.50 15.85
N ARG A 498 8.12 -38.52 15.29
CA ARG A 498 7.51 -39.85 15.08
C ARG A 498 7.15 -40.52 16.40
N ASN A 499 8.02 -40.47 17.40
CA ASN A 499 7.81 -41.11 18.69
C ASN A 499 6.70 -40.41 19.49
N LYS A 500 6.63 -39.08 19.42
CA LYS A 500 5.58 -38.28 20.08
C LYS A 500 4.20 -38.49 19.47
N ALA A 501 4.10 -38.73 18.16
CA ALA A 501 2.82 -38.94 17.46
C ALA A 501 1.92 -40.04 18.07
N ALA A 502 2.48 -40.98 18.84
CA ALA A 502 1.72 -42.05 19.51
C ALA A 502 1.19 -41.68 20.91
N SER A 503 1.56 -40.53 21.48
CA SER A 503 1.28 -40.17 22.89
C SER A 503 0.99 -38.66 23.12
N GLU A 504 0.57 -37.93 22.08
CA GLU A 504 0.44 -36.46 22.16
C GLU A 504 -0.66 -35.99 23.13
N PRO A 505 -0.41 -34.91 23.89
CA PRO A 505 -1.44 -34.23 24.66
C PRO A 505 -2.54 -33.66 23.75
N ALA A 506 -3.80 -33.69 24.21
CA ALA A 506 -4.97 -33.20 23.47
C ALA A 506 -5.02 -31.68 23.21
N HIS A 507 -3.97 -30.93 23.56
CA HIS A 507 -3.95 -29.46 23.52
C HIS A 507 -3.32 -28.86 22.25
N HIS A 508 -2.68 -29.65 21.39
CA HIS A 508 -2.12 -29.16 20.12
C HIS A 508 -3.13 -29.26 18.98
N ALA A 509 -3.23 -28.20 18.18
CA ALA A 509 -4.13 -28.19 17.02
C ALA A 509 -3.54 -28.95 15.81
N ILE A 510 -2.22 -29.06 15.72
CA ILE A 510 -1.51 -29.79 14.66
C ILE A 510 -0.71 -30.93 15.29
N THR A 511 -0.91 -32.15 14.84
CA THR A 511 -0.20 -33.31 15.40
C THR A 511 1.26 -33.35 14.97
N SER A 512 2.12 -34.04 15.74
CA SER A 512 3.53 -34.26 15.35
C SER A 512 3.68 -35.01 14.03
N ALA A 513 2.73 -35.92 13.73
CA ALA A 513 2.70 -36.63 12.44
C ALA A 513 2.42 -35.66 11.27
N GLU A 514 1.44 -34.77 11.43
CA GLU A 514 1.12 -33.74 10.44
C GLU A 514 2.27 -32.75 10.26
N LEU A 515 2.92 -32.32 11.35
CA LEU A 515 4.09 -31.43 11.27
C LEU A 515 5.23 -32.08 10.49
N LEU A 516 5.57 -33.32 10.82
CA LEU A 516 6.63 -34.05 10.12
C LEU A 516 6.31 -34.18 8.63
N ALA A 517 5.10 -34.60 8.28
CA ALA A 517 4.67 -34.73 6.90
C ALA A 517 4.74 -33.37 6.15
N ALA A 518 4.29 -32.30 6.79
CA ALA A 518 4.30 -30.96 6.20
C ALA A 518 5.73 -30.44 5.99
N VAL A 519 6.65 -30.67 6.92
CA VAL A 519 8.05 -30.23 6.81
C VAL A 519 8.76 -30.97 5.67
N GLU A 520 8.58 -32.28 5.54
CA GLU A 520 9.14 -33.06 4.42
C GLU A 520 8.60 -32.57 3.07
N GLN A 521 7.31 -32.26 3.00
CA GLN A 521 6.72 -31.66 1.81
C GLN A 521 7.29 -30.27 1.51
N ALA A 522 7.46 -29.40 2.51
CA ALA A 522 8.04 -28.08 2.35
C ALA A 522 9.47 -28.15 1.80
N GLY A 523 10.31 -29.03 2.37
CA GLY A 523 11.67 -29.26 1.90
C GLY A 523 11.73 -29.74 0.45
N SER A 524 10.90 -30.72 0.07
CA SER A 524 10.84 -31.21 -1.32
C SER A 524 10.41 -30.14 -2.34
N ARG A 525 9.59 -29.18 -1.91
CA ARG A 525 9.13 -28.07 -2.76
C ARG A 525 10.19 -27.01 -2.96
N ALA A 526 10.97 -26.66 -1.95
CA ALA A 526 11.86 -25.48 -1.97
C ALA A 526 12.84 -25.50 -3.17
N ALA A 527 13.67 -26.54 -3.27
CA ALA A 527 14.64 -26.66 -4.36
C ALA A 527 13.98 -26.77 -5.75
N THR A 528 12.85 -27.46 -5.85
CA THR A 528 12.11 -27.60 -7.11
C THR A 528 11.53 -26.26 -7.56
N GLN A 529 10.92 -25.52 -6.64
CA GLN A 529 10.34 -24.22 -6.91
C GLN A 529 11.39 -23.18 -7.25
N ARG A 530 12.57 -23.23 -6.61
CA ARG A 530 13.70 -22.36 -6.98
C ARG A 530 14.09 -22.53 -8.45
N ARG A 531 14.26 -23.78 -8.91
CA ARG A 531 14.56 -24.06 -10.32
C ARG A 531 13.45 -23.58 -11.27
N ILE A 532 12.19 -23.75 -10.88
CA ILE A 532 11.04 -23.27 -11.66
C ILE A 532 11.09 -21.74 -11.76
N LEU A 533 11.27 -21.05 -10.63
CA LEU A 533 11.34 -19.59 -10.59
C LEU A 533 12.47 -19.05 -11.45
N ASP A 534 13.68 -19.59 -11.32
CA ASP A 534 14.84 -19.15 -12.09
C ASP A 534 14.60 -19.30 -13.61
N ARG A 535 14.03 -20.45 -14.03
CA ARG A 535 13.65 -20.67 -15.43
C ARG A 535 12.58 -19.70 -15.89
N GLU A 536 11.50 -19.54 -15.13
CA GLU A 536 10.39 -18.64 -15.48
C GLU A 536 10.86 -17.20 -15.64
N VAL A 537 11.71 -16.71 -14.73
CA VAL A 537 12.26 -15.35 -14.79
C VAL A 537 13.15 -15.20 -16.02
N ALA A 538 14.01 -16.18 -16.30
CA ALA A 538 14.88 -16.15 -17.47
C ALA A 538 14.06 -16.15 -18.78
N ASP A 539 13.01 -16.97 -18.86
CA ASP A 539 12.12 -17.06 -20.03
C ASP A 539 11.37 -15.73 -20.25
N LEU A 540 10.80 -15.16 -19.19
CA LEU A 540 10.10 -13.87 -19.25
C LEU A 540 11.04 -12.71 -19.61
N ALA A 541 12.26 -12.70 -19.06
CA ALA A 541 13.25 -11.68 -19.37
C ALA A 541 13.66 -11.72 -20.86
N ARG A 542 13.86 -12.92 -21.42
CA ARG A 542 14.14 -13.09 -22.86
C ARG A 542 12.96 -12.62 -23.72
N ALA A 543 11.75 -13.09 -23.42
CA ALA A 543 10.55 -12.67 -24.16
C ALA A 543 10.37 -11.14 -24.14
N LYS A 544 10.61 -10.49 -22.99
CA LYS A 544 10.55 -9.02 -22.89
C LYS A 544 11.71 -8.32 -23.60
N ALA A 545 12.89 -8.92 -23.69
CA ALA A 545 13.99 -8.36 -24.49
C ALA A 545 13.67 -8.43 -25.99
N ASP A 546 13.12 -9.55 -26.45
CA ASP A 546 12.73 -9.74 -27.86
C ASP A 546 11.61 -8.76 -28.27
N GLU A 547 10.56 -8.65 -27.45
CA GLU A 547 9.50 -7.64 -27.64
C GLU A 547 10.06 -6.19 -27.69
N ALA A 548 11.23 -5.92 -27.09
CA ALA A 548 11.79 -4.57 -27.01
C ALA A 548 12.57 -4.25 -28.28
N ALA A 549 13.37 -5.23 -28.72
CA ALA A 549 14.08 -5.19 -29.98
C ALA A 549 13.11 -5.03 -31.17
N GLU A 550 12.00 -5.78 -31.20
CA GLU A 550 10.97 -5.66 -32.24
C GLU A 550 10.34 -4.26 -32.30
N ALA A 551 10.17 -3.62 -31.15
CA ALA A 551 9.60 -2.28 -31.06
C ALA A 551 10.63 -1.15 -31.29
N GLY A 552 11.87 -1.48 -31.64
CA GLY A 552 12.95 -0.50 -31.83
C GLY A 552 13.37 0.23 -30.55
N MET A 553 13.00 -0.29 -29.38
CA MET A 553 13.31 0.30 -28.08
C MET A 553 14.63 -0.29 -27.53
N GLY A 554 15.61 0.57 -27.27
CA GLY A 554 16.87 0.17 -26.62
C GLY A 554 16.71 -0.15 -25.13
N ALA A 555 17.76 -0.73 -24.51
CA ALA A 555 17.76 -1.14 -23.10
C ALA A 555 17.57 -0.01 -22.06
N VAL A 556 17.71 1.27 -22.47
CA VAL A 556 17.73 2.43 -21.57
C VAL A 556 16.33 2.97 -21.22
N GLU A 557 15.27 2.56 -21.92
CA GLU A 557 13.90 3.06 -21.70
C GLU A 557 12.91 2.00 -21.18
N GLU A 558 13.37 1.01 -20.41
CA GLU A 558 12.49 -0.06 -19.84
C GLU A 558 11.22 0.52 -19.18
N HIS A 559 11.35 1.63 -18.47
CA HIS A 559 10.27 2.30 -17.73
C HIS A 559 9.26 3.07 -18.60
N ARG A 560 9.56 3.32 -19.89
CA ARG A 560 8.65 3.99 -20.84
C ARG A 560 7.85 3.02 -21.68
N ARG A 561 8.15 1.73 -21.58
CA ARG A 561 7.47 0.69 -22.34
C ARG A 561 5.97 0.71 -22.08
N GLY A 562 5.16 0.70 -23.13
CA GLY A 562 3.70 0.79 -22.98
C GLY A 562 3.18 2.20 -22.74
N MET A 563 4.04 3.23 -22.81
CA MET A 563 3.63 4.63 -22.93
C MET A 563 3.39 5.00 -24.40
N LEU A 564 2.58 6.02 -24.64
CA LEU A 564 2.52 6.75 -25.90
C LEU A 564 3.81 7.57 -26.12
N PRO A 565 4.16 7.91 -27.38
CA PRO A 565 5.27 8.81 -27.68
C PRO A 565 5.15 10.16 -26.96
N ASP A 566 6.29 10.79 -26.65
CA ASP A 566 6.33 12.07 -25.90
C ASP A 566 5.67 13.24 -26.62
N ASP A 567 5.66 13.20 -27.96
CA ASP A 567 5.03 14.19 -28.82
C ASP A 567 3.53 13.94 -29.03
N TYR A 568 2.96 12.89 -28.41
CA TYR A 568 1.54 12.61 -28.52
C TYR A 568 0.71 13.70 -27.83
N PRO A 569 -0.33 14.25 -28.49
CA PRO A 569 -1.06 15.40 -27.96
C PRO A 569 -1.86 15.03 -26.71
N THR A 570 -1.38 15.39 -25.52
CA THR A 570 -2.08 15.18 -24.24
C THR A 570 -3.50 15.75 -24.25
N ALA A 571 -3.72 16.84 -25.00
CA ALA A 571 -5.04 17.44 -25.22
C ALA A 571 -6.07 16.50 -25.84
N ALA A 572 -5.66 15.41 -26.49
CA ALA A 572 -6.57 14.39 -27.01
C ALA A 572 -7.29 13.61 -25.89
N PHE A 573 -6.70 13.54 -24.70
CA PHE A 573 -7.20 12.75 -23.56
C PHE A 573 -7.43 13.58 -22.30
N ASP A 574 -7.13 14.88 -22.33
CA ASP A 574 -7.37 15.81 -21.22
C ASP A 574 -8.13 17.05 -21.68
N LYS A 575 -9.39 17.16 -21.23
CA LYS A 575 -10.25 18.33 -21.51
C LYS A 575 -9.65 19.63 -20.97
N LEU A 576 -8.91 19.59 -19.86
CA LEU A 576 -8.26 20.77 -19.30
C LEU A 576 -7.10 21.23 -20.19
N ALA A 577 -6.27 20.30 -20.68
CA ALA A 577 -5.23 20.61 -21.66
C ALA A 577 -5.83 21.12 -22.99
N ALA A 578 -6.91 20.51 -23.48
CA ALA A 578 -7.61 20.96 -24.69
C ALA A 578 -8.13 22.41 -24.55
N ALA A 579 -8.77 22.75 -23.43
CA ALA A 579 -9.25 24.09 -23.17
C ALA A 579 -8.11 25.12 -23.09
N ARG A 580 -6.96 24.76 -22.50
CA ARG A 580 -5.76 25.62 -22.45
C ARG A 580 -5.17 25.84 -23.84
N ALA A 581 -5.14 24.82 -24.69
CA ALA A 581 -4.66 24.93 -26.07
C ALA A 581 -5.54 25.87 -26.91
N MET A 582 -6.87 25.76 -26.79
CA MET A 582 -7.81 26.67 -27.47
C MET A 582 -7.64 28.13 -27.05
N LYS A 583 -7.41 28.38 -25.75
CA LYS A 583 -7.17 29.75 -25.22
C LYS A 583 -5.86 30.37 -25.70
N ARG A 584 -4.87 29.55 -26.09
CA ARG A 584 -3.59 30.04 -26.60
C ARG A 584 -3.66 30.51 -28.05
N GLY A 585 -4.62 30.00 -28.84
CA GLY A 585 -4.86 30.38 -30.24
C GLY A 585 -3.62 30.26 -31.15
N PRO A 586 -3.76 30.35 -32.47
CA PRO A 586 -2.62 30.69 -33.30
C PRO A 586 -2.30 32.16 -32.98
N VAL A 587 -1.23 32.42 -32.23
CA VAL A 587 -0.59 33.74 -32.33
C VAL A 587 -0.23 33.88 -33.80
N GLY A 588 -0.91 34.78 -34.49
CA GLY A 588 -0.77 34.95 -35.91
C GLY A 588 0.70 35.18 -36.25
N CYS A 589 1.18 34.42 -37.23
CA CYS A 589 2.29 34.84 -38.06
C CYS A 589 1.79 35.88 -39.08
N ASP A 590 0.98 36.85 -38.66
CA ASP A 590 0.77 38.08 -39.40
C ASP A 590 1.90 39.03 -39.03
N GLY A 591 3.00 38.87 -39.77
CA GLY A 591 4.14 39.78 -39.73
C GLY A 591 3.68 41.21 -40.02
N VAL A 592 3.43 41.96 -38.96
CA VAL A 592 3.42 43.42 -38.97
C VAL A 592 4.15 43.89 -37.72
N GLY A 593 5.34 44.44 -37.95
CA GLY A 593 6.10 45.20 -36.95
C GLY A 593 5.59 46.62 -36.76
#